data_AF-W1RZZ2-F1
#
_entry.id   AF-W1RZZ2-F1
#
_cell.length_a   1.000
_cell.length_b   1.000
_cell.length_c   1.000
_cell.angle_alpha   90.00
_cell.angle_beta   90.00
_cell.angle_gamma   90.00
#
_symmetry.space_group_name_H-M   'P 1'
#
loop_
_entity.id
_entity.type
_entity.pdbx_description
1 polymer ?
#
loop_
_entity_poly.entity_id
_entity_poly.type
_entity_poly.pdbx_seq_one_letter_code
_entity_poly.pdbx_strand_id
1 'polypeptide(L)'
;MNIVVTREACCGQDDQIGPLKINLSSAELNTIQSLARQIDESKFLQFSSPLNVIEVRSGGQLLFNIPALSHNNGEVKYFVEKTDKANSYIVDGVIKCTWPKSL
;
A
#
# COMPACT_ATOMS: atom_id res chain seq x y z
N MET A 1 -5.37 15.69 4.30
CA MET A 1 -4.48 14.95 5.23
C MET A 1 -3.19 14.64 4.49
N ASN A 2 -2.05 14.60 5.18
CA ASN A 2 -0.77 14.21 4.57
C ASN A 2 -0.39 12.83 5.10
N ILE A 3 -0.21 11.88 4.19
CA ILE A 3 0.15 10.49 4.51
C ILE A 3 1.48 10.18 3.81
N VAL A 4 2.42 9.67 4.58
CA VAL A 4 3.65 9.07 4.05
C VAL A 4 3.39 7.58 3.84
N VAL A 5 3.44 7.13 2.59
CA VAL A 5 3.36 5.71 2.24
C VAL A 5 4.78 5.21 1.99
N THR A 6 5.15 4.13 2.67
CA THR A 6 6.44 3.46 2.50
C THR A 6 6.23 2.05 1.98
N ARG A 7 7.08 1.56 1.07
CA ARG A 7 7.01 0.19 0.53
C ARG A 7 8.31 -0.55 0.85
N GLU A 8 8.21 -1.75 1.40
CA GLU A 8 9.36 -2.64 1.57
C GLU A 8 9.97 -3.01 0.21
N ALA A 9 11.30 -3.11 0.17
CA ALA A 9 12.01 -3.57 -1.01
C ALA A 9 11.54 -4.99 -1.40
N CYS A 10 11.30 -5.21 -2.69
CA CYS A 10 10.73 -6.45 -3.21
C CYS A 10 11.78 -7.42 -3.78
N CYS A 11 12.91 -6.88 -4.24
CA CYS A 11 13.96 -7.62 -4.92
C CYS A 11 15.31 -6.92 -4.76
N GLY A 12 16.40 -7.61 -5.11
CA GLY A 12 17.76 -7.13 -4.91
C GLY A 12 18.09 -5.77 -5.53
N GLN A 13 17.33 -5.31 -6.53
CA GLN A 13 17.47 -3.95 -7.08
C GLN A 13 16.86 -2.88 -6.15
N ASP A 14 15.72 -3.18 -5.52
CA ASP A 14 15.12 -2.30 -4.50
C ASP A 14 15.91 -2.35 -3.20
N ASP A 15 16.52 -3.49 -2.83
CA ASP A 15 17.31 -3.63 -1.60
C ASP A 15 18.52 -2.69 -1.56
N GLN A 16 19.07 -2.31 -2.72
CA GLN A 16 20.15 -1.32 -2.81
C GLN A 16 19.65 0.12 -2.61
N ILE A 17 18.38 0.39 -2.93
CA ILE A 17 17.75 1.71 -2.84
C ILE A 17 17.04 1.89 -1.48
N GLY A 18 16.68 0.77 -0.83
CA GLY A 18 15.90 0.74 0.39
C GLY A 18 14.41 0.96 0.14
N PRO A 19 13.60 1.06 1.21
CA PRO A 19 12.16 1.22 1.08
C PRO A 19 11.79 2.50 0.35
N LEU A 20 10.99 2.37 -0.70
CA LEU A 20 10.49 3.51 -1.47
C LEU A 20 9.48 4.30 -0.64
N LYS A 21 9.36 5.60 -0.90
CA LYS A 21 8.40 6.49 -0.22
C LYS A 21 7.67 7.39 -1.20
N ILE A 22 6.38 7.58 -0.98
CA ILE A 22 5.57 8.63 -1.61
C ILE A 22 4.80 9.41 -0.56
N ASN A 23 4.52 10.67 -0.86
CA ASN A 23 3.66 11.51 -0.04
C ASN A 23 2.32 11.66 -0.76
N LEU A 24 1.26 11.23 -0.10
CA LEU A 24 -0.11 11.45 -0.56
C LEU A 24 -0.70 12.61 0.25
N SER A 25 -1.00 13.72 -0.43
CA SER A 25 -1.68 14.86 0.16
C SER A 25 -2.94 15.15 -0.63
N SER A 26 -4.09 14.79 -0.07
CA SER A 26 -5.39 15.12 -0.69
C SER A 26 -6.49 15.22 0.37
N ALA A 27 -7.52 16.01 0.04
CA ALA A 27 -8.79 16.04 0.76
C ALA A 27 -9.58 14.74 0.54
N GLU A 28 -9.26 13.98 -0.50
CA GLU A 28 -9.96 12.74 -0.84
C GLU A 28 -9.49 11.54 -0.05
N LEU A 29 -8.40 11.62 0.73
CA LEU A 29 -7.85 10.53 1.57
C LEU A 29 -8.68 10.26 2.85
N ASN A 30 -9.98 10.56 2.81
CA ASN A 30 -10.85 10.49 3.99
C ASN A 30 -11.24 9.06 4.36
N THR A 31 -11.28 8.12 3.42
CA THR A 31 -11.68 6.73 3.67
C THR A 31 -10.56 5.77 3.33
N ILE A 32 -10.58 4.57 3.93
CA ILE A 32 -9.60 3.52 3.60
C ILE A 32 -9.68 3.15 2.11
N GLN A 33 -10.87 3.19 1.51
CA GLN A 33 -11.08 2.92 0.09
C GLN A 33 -10.42 3.98 -0.81
N SER A 34 -10.57 5.27 -0.49
CA SER A 34 -9.98 6.34 -1.30
C SER A 34 -8.46 6.38 -1.17
N LEU A 35 -7.93 6.05 0.01
CA LEU A 35 -6.51 5.81 0.22
C LEU A 35 -6.00 4.65 -0.65
N ALA A 36 -6.68 3.49 -0.63
CA ALA A 36 -6.29 2.33 -1.43
C ALA A 36 -6.26 2.69 -2.93
N ARG A 37 -7.29 3.40 -3.40
CA ARG A 37 -7.38 3.90 -4.77
C ARG A 37 -6.22 4.83 -5.14
N GLN A 38 -5.86 5.80 -4.30
CA GLN A 38 -4.75 6.71 -4.61
C GLN A 38 -3.39 6.00 -4.63
N ILE A 39 -3.19 5.01 -3.75
CA ILE A 39 -1.97 4.19 -3.78
C ILE A 39 -1.89 3.42 -5.10
N ASP A 40 -3.00 2.85 -5.57
CA ASP A 40 -3.07 2.16 -6.86
C ASP A 40 -2.81 3.11 -8.04
N GLU A 41 -3.55 4.23 -8.11
CA GLU A 41 -3.40 5.23 -9.18
C GLU A 41 -1.99 5.86 -9.23
N SER A 42 -1.26 5.88 -8.10
CA SER A 42 0.11 6.38 -8.06
C SER A 42 1.13 5.47 -8.76
N LYS A 43 0.75 4.23 -9.15
CA LYS A 43 1.64 3.20 -9.72
C LYS A 43 2.91 2.94 -8.90
N PHE A 44 2.84 3.26 -7.61
CA PHE A 44 3.95 3.14 -6.66
C PHE A 44 4.25 1.70 -6.27
N LEU A 45 3.24 0.83 -6.36
CA LEU A 45 3.36 -0.58 -6.03
C LEU A 45 3.85 -1.35 -7.24
N GLN A 46 5.00 -2.01 -7.09
CA GLN A 46 5.52 -2.95 -8.06
C GLN A 46 5.52 -4.34 -7.44
N PHE A 47 4.93 -5.30 -8.15
CA PHE A 47 4.89 -6.71 -7.76
C PHE A 47 6.01 -7.48 -8.46
N SER A 48 6.69 -8.36 -7.72
CA SER A 48 7.60 -9.35 -8.30
C SER A 48 7.01 -10.75 -8.14
N SER A 49 7.33 -11.64 -9.10
CA SER A 49 6.55 -12.80 -9.51
C SER A 49 6.01 -13.79 -8.44
N PRO A 50 6.58 -13.99 -7.23
CA PRO A 50 5.91 -14.81 -6.23
C PRO A 50 5.07 -14.02 -5.23
N LEU A 51 5.31 -12.72 -5.06
CA LEU A 51 4.67 -11.88 -4.04
C LEU A 51 3.45 -11.18 -4.62
N ASN A 52 2.36 -11.93 -4.77
CA ASN A 52 1.12 -11.43 -5.37
C ASN A 52 0.21 -10.70 -4.38
N VAL A 53 0.68 -10.31 -3.19
CA VAL A 53 -0.10 -9.54 -2.22
C VAL A 53 0.82 -8.59 -1.47
N ILE A 54 0.37 -7.35 -1.28
CA ILE A 54 0.97 -6.37 -0.38
C ILE A 54 -0.01 -6.12 0.77
N GLU A 55 0.49 -6.21 2.00
CA GLU A 55 -0.25 -5.82 3.18
C GLU A 55 -0.02 -4.34 3.47
N VAL A 56 -1.10 -3.58 3.66
CA VAL A 56 -1.03 -2.17 4.02
C VAL A 56 -1.31 -2.01 5.50
N ARG A 57 -0.31 -1.55 6.26
CA ARG A 57 -0.34 -1.45 7.72
C ARG A 57 -0.05 -0.03 8.21
N SER A 58 -0.67 0.36 9.33
CA SER A 58 -0.30 1.56 10.08
C SER A 58 -0.23 1.22 11.57
N GLY A 59 0.81 1.68 12.28
CA GLY A 59 1.01 1.32 13.69
C GLY A 59 1.04 -0.19 13.99
N GLY A 60 1.35 -1.03 13.00
CA GLY A 60 1.30 -2.50 13.12
C GLY A 60 -0.07 -3.12 12.82
N GLN A 61 -1.14 -2.33 12.76
CA GLN A 61 -2.48 -2.77 12.41
C GLN A 61 -2.63 -2.95 10.90
N LEU A 62 -3.22 -4.06 10.46
CA LEU A 62 -3.60 -4.28 9.06
C LEU A 62 -4.81 -3.41 8.70
N LEU A 63 -4.66 -2.59 7.65
CA LEU A 63 -5.72 -1.73 7.12
C LEU A 63 -6.47 -2.43 5.99
N PHE A 64 -5.73 -2.94 5.00
CA PHE A 64 -6.26 -3.65 3.84
C PHE A 64 -5.15 -4.39 3.09
N ASN A 65 -5.54 -5.25 2.15
CA ASN A 65 -4.63 -6.02 1.31
C ASN A 65 -4.74 -5.58 -0.14
N ILE A 66 -3.61 -5.62 -0.84
CA ILE A 66 -3.52 -5.29 -2.25
C ILE A 66 -3.02 -6.54 -2.99
N PRO A 67 -3.91 -7.44 -3.45
CA PRO A 67 -3.50 -8.54 -4.30
C PRO A 67 -3.15 -8.10 -5.73
N ALA A 68 -2.10 -8.68 -6.29
CA ALA A 68 -1.86 -8.74 -7.72
C ALA A 68 -2.78 -9.81 -8.31
N LEU A 69 -3.86 -9.41 -8.99
CA LEU A 69 -4.78 -10.38 -9.60
C LEU A 69 -4.32 -10.88 -10.99
N SER A 70 -3.45 -10.14 -11.68
CA SER A 70 -2.79 -10.58 -12.91
C SER A 70 -1.67 -9.63 -13.31
N HIS A 71 -0.60 -10.12 -13.94
CA HIS A 71 0.36 -9.29 -14.68
C HIS A 71 -0.17 -8.98 -16.11
N ASN A 72 -1.41 -8.50 -16.23
CA ASN A 72 -1.95 -8.02 -17.50
C ASN A 72 -2.13 -6.49 -17.41
N ASN A 73 -1.40 -5.75 -18.23
CA ASN A 73 -1.49 -4.28 -18.37
C ASN A 73 -1.39 -3.45 -17.07
N GLY A 74 -0.88 -4.00 -15.97
CA GLY A 74 -0.61 -3.23 -14.75
C GLY A 74 -1.83 -2.85 -13.91
N GLU A 75 -2.96 -3.56 -14.05
CA GLU A 75 -4.12 -3.37 -13.16
C GLU A 75 -3.97 -4.19 -11.86
N VAL A 76 -4.02 -3.49 -10.74
CA VAL A 76 -4.03 -4.07 -9.40
C VAL A 76 -5.48 -4.10 -8.92
N LYS A 77 -5.98 -5.24 -8.41
CA LYS A 77 -7.29 -5.23 -7.73
C LYS A 77 -7.08 -5.41 -6.25
N TYR A 78 -7.48 -4.43 -5.46
CA TYR A 78 -7.36 -4.42 -4.01
C TYR A 78 -8.60 -5.04 -3.35
N PHE A 79 -8.42 -5.65 -2.18
CA PHE A 79 -9.52 -6.03 -1.30
C PHE A 79 -9.42 -5.22 -0.01
N VAL A 80 -10.45 -4.40 0.23
CA VAL A 80 -10.53 -3.50 1.36
C VAL A 80 -11.71 -3.92 2.22
N GLU A 81 -11.43 -4.58 3.33
CA GLU A 81 -12.46 -5.04 4.28
C GLU A 81 -13.07 -3.85 5.07
N LYS A 82 -12.28 -2.79 5.30
CA LYS A 82 -12.67 -1.62 6.11
C LYS A 82 -13.12 -0.45 5.25
N THR A 83 -14.32 0.07 5.48
CA THR A 83 -14.86 1.24 4.75
C THR A 83 -14.78 2.55 5.54
N ASP A 84 -14.28 2.47 6.77
CA ASP A 84 -14.23 3.58 7.70
C ASP A 84 -13.30 4.73 7.24
N LYS A 85 -13.32 5.82 8.01
CA LYS A 85 -12.43 6.95 7.78
C LYS A 85 -10.97 6.55 8.02
N ALA A 86 -10.10 6.85 7.05
CA ALA A 86 -8.68 6.46 7.11
C ALA A 86 -7.95 7.06 8.31
N ASN A 87 -8.29 8.31 8.66
CA ASN A 87 -7.74 9.03 9.81
C ASN A 87 -7.97 8.34 11.17
N SER A 88 -8.93 7.41 11.26
CA SER A 88 -9.22 6.68 12.49
C SER A 88 -8.23 5.54 12.75
N TYR A 89 -7.44 5.17 11.74
CA TYR A 89 -6.52 4.02 11.78
C TYR A 89 -5.07 4.38 11.47
N ILE A 90 -4.84 5.55 10.84
CA ILE A 90 -3.49 5.96 10.46
C ILE A 90 -2.81 6.60 11.66
N VAL A 91 -1.80 5.91 12.16
CA VAL A 91 -0.93 6.37 13.24
C VAL A 91 0.21 7.20 12.64
N ASP A 92 0.44 8.39 13.20
CA ASP A 92 1.49 9.34 12.84
C ASP A 92 1.51 9.77 11.35
N GLY A 93 0.40 9.59 10.62
CA GLY A 93 0.35 9.88 9.19
C GLY A 93 1.21 8.92 8.35
N VAL A 94 1.59 7.75 8.88
CA VAL A 94 2.49 6.81 8.20
C VAL A 94 1.77 5.50 7.90
N ILE A 95 1.99 5.01 6.68
CA ILE A 95 1.53 3.71 6.23
C ILE A 95 2.70 2.93 5.63
N LYS A 96 2.71 1.63 5.90
CA LYS A 96 3.73 0.68 5.44
C LYS A 96 3.07 -0.38 4.58
N CYS A 97 3.52 -0.48 3.34
CA CYS A 97 3.23 -1.53 2.40
C CYS A 97 4.29 -2.62 2.58
N THR A 98 3.93 -3.73 3.20
CA THR A 98 4.83 -4.82 3.56
C THR A 98 4.47 -6.09 2.80
N TRP A 99 5.46 -6.94 2.56
CA TRP A 99 5.21 -8.25 1.97
C TRP A 99 4.73 -9.21 3.06
N PRO A 100 3.72 -10.07 2.79
CA PRO A 100 3.27 -11.07 3.75
C PRO A 100 4.45 -11.99 4.09
N LYS A 101 4.80 -12.07 5.38
CA LYS A 101 5.96 -12.85 5.87
C LYS A 101 5.73 -14.36 5.90
N SER A 102 4.50 -14.79 5.63
CA SER A 102 4.06 -16.18 5.57
C SER A 102 3.27 -16.38 4.28
N LEU A 103 3.95 -16.92 3.26
CA LEU A 103 3.33 -17.53 2.09
C LEU A 103 3.43 -19.05 2.23
#